data_AF-A0A7J3DJK3-F1
#
_entry.id   AF-A0A7J3DJK3-F1
#
_cell.length_a   1.000
_cell.length_b   1.000
_cell.length_c   1.000
_cell.angle_alpha   90.00
_cell.angle_beta   90.00
_cell.angle_gamma   90.00
#
_symmetry.space_group_name_H-M   'P 1'
#
loop_
_entity.id
_entity.type
_entity.pdbx_description
1 polymer ?
#
loop_
_entity_poly.entity_id
_entity_poly.type
_entity_poly.pdbx_seq_one_letter_code
_entity_poly.pdbx_strand_id
1 'polypeptide(L)'
;MAYIETLVAGWVEVLKNIGPMISIILIILGGVVYGLSNLQPSEVRGKWQAAAVGMVVGGIIIGAIVGAADTIQDISSKLLQ
;
A
#
# COMPACT_ATOMS: atom_id res chain seq x y z
N MET A 1 -1.01 29.87 10.99
CA MET A 1 0.21 29.13 10.62
C MET A 1 0.37 27.91 11.51
N ALA A 2 0.64 28.08 12.81
CA ALA A 2 0.84 26.97 13.75
C ALA A 2 -0.26 25.87 13.76
N TYR A 3 -1.55 26.25 13.71
CA TYR A 3 -2.68 25.28 13.70
C TYR A 3 -2.76 24.45 12.41
N ILE A 4 -2.51 25.06 11.25
CA ILE A 4 -2.52 24.34 9.96
C ILE A 4 -1.33 23.39 9.89
N GLU A 5 -0.16 23.82 10.36
CA GLU A 5 1.03 22.99 10.43
C GLU A 5 0.84 21.77 11.35
N THR A 6 0.17 21.92 12.50
CA THR A 6 -0.16 20.79 13.38
C THR A 6 -1.15 19.81 12.75
N LEU A 7 -2.16 20.33 12.04
CA LEU A 7 -3.14 19.50 11.34
C LEU A 7 -2.47 18.70 10.20
N VAL A 8 -1.62 19.34 9.41
CA VAL A 8 -0.88 18.68 8.32
C VAL A 8 0.08 17.63 8.87
N ALA A 9 0.79 17.92 9.97
CA ALA A 9 1.68 16.94 10.61
C ALA A 9 0.92 15.68 11.07
N GLY A 10 -0.26 15.86 11.69
CA GLY A 10 -1.10 14.73 12.09
C GLY A 10 -1.58 13.88 10.90
N TRP A 11 -1.98 14.51 9.79
CA TRP A 11 -2.37 13.78 8.58
C TRP A 11 -1.20 13.02 7.94
N VAL A 12 0.00 13.61 7.93
CA VAL A 12 1.21 12.94 7.41
C VAL A 12 1.51 11.69 8.24
N GLU A 13 1.44 11.78 9.56
CA GLU A 13 1.66 10.63 10.45
C GLU A 13 0.64 9.49 10.19
N VAL A 14 -0.63 9.85 10.06
CA VAL A 14 -1.70 8.88 9.74
C VAL A 14 -1.44 8.21 8.38
N LEU A 15 -1.08 8.98 7.34
CA LEU A 15 -0.82 8.45 6.00
C LEU A 15 0.42 7.55 5.96
N LYS A 16 1.48 7.90 6.71
CA LYS A 16 2.69 7.07 6.84
C LYS A 16 2.43 5.72 7.49
N ASN A 17 1.44 5.64 8.39
CA ASN A 17 1.08 4.39 9.04
C ASN A 17 0.09 3.55 8.21
N ILE A 18 -0.89 4.20 7.58
CA ILE A 18 -1.93 3.50 6.81
C ILE A 18 -1.37 2.92 5.50
N GLY A 19 -0.50 3.66 4.79
CA GLY A 19 0.03 3.25 3.50
C GLY A 19 0.73 1.88 3.50
N PRO A 20 1.74 1.65 4.37
CA PRO A 20 2.44 0.37 4.47
C PRO A 20 1.52 -0.75 4.95
N MET A 21 0.60 -0.44 5.86
CA MET A 21 -0.36 -1.41 6.37
C MET A 21 -1.32 -1.91 5.28
N ILE A 22 -1.86 -1.02 4.44
CA ILE A 22 -2.68 -1.42 3.27
C ILE A 22 -1.86 -2.27 2.30
N SER A 23 -0.61 -1.89 2.02
CA SER A 23 0.29 -2.64 1.15
C SER A 23 0.46 -4.09 1.63
N ILE A 24 0.77 -4.28 2.91
CA ILE A 24 0.94 -5.60 3.53
C ILE A 24 -0.36 -6.41 3.47
N ILE A 25 -1.49 -5.79 3.82
CA ILE A 25 -2.80 -6.45 3.79
C ILE A 25 -3.12 -6.95 2.37
N LEU A 26 -2.90 -6.12 1.35
CA LEU A 26 -3.16 -6.51 -0.04
C LEU A 26 -2.26 -7.64 -0.52
N ILE A 27 -0.98 -7.65 -0.13
CA ILE A 27 -0.05 -8.74 -0.48
C ILE A 27 -0.49 -10.06 0.18
N ILE A 28 -0.83 -10.02 1.47
CA ILE A 28 -1.27 -11.21 2.21
C ILE A 28 -2.59 -11.73 1.63
N LEU A 29 -3.58 -10.85 1.45
CA LEU A 29 -4.86 -11.23 0.86
C LEU A 29 -4.70 -11.75 -0.56
N GLY A 30 -3.84 -11.15 -1.37
CA GLY A 30 -3.51 -11.66 -2.69
C GLY A 30 -2.99 -13.10 -2.64
N GLY A 31 -2.04 -13.39 -1.74
CA GLY A 31 -1.55 -14.77 -1.53
C GLY A 31 -2.65 -15.75 -1.11
N VAL A 32 -3.52 -15.34 -0.18
CA VAL A 32 -4.66 -16.16 0.28
C VAL A 32 -5.64 -16.42 -0.86
N VAL A 33 -6.05 -15.38 -1.59
CA VAL A 33 -6.98 -15.49 -2.74
C VAL A 33 -6.37 -16.36 -3.84
N TYR A 34 -5.06 -16.27 -4.08
CA TYR A 34 -4.36 -17.14 -5.02
C TYR A 34 -4.43 -18.61 -4.56
N GLY A 35 -4.15 -18.88 -3.29
CA GLY A 35 -4.26 -20.22 -2.70
C GLY A 35 -5.68 -20.80 -2.86
N LEU A 36 -6.69 -20.01 -2.49
CA LEU A 36 -8.10 -20.40 -2.59
C LEU A 36 -8.56 -20.62 -4.04
N SER A 37 -7.93 -19.97 -5.03
CA SER A 37 -8.26 -20.19 -6.44
C SER A 37 -8.10 -21.64 -6.89
N ASN A 38 -7.20 -22.41 -6.25
CA ASN A 38 -6.98 -23.82 -6.58
C ASN A 38 -8.15 -24.72 -6.17
N LEU A 39 -8.95 -24.28 -5.21
CA LEU A 39 -10.18 -24.97 -4.78
C LEU A 39 -11.38 -24.65 -5.67
N GLN A 40 -11.25 -23.66 -6.56
CA GLN A 40 -12.31 -23.26 -7.46
C GLN A 40 -12.35 -24.11 -8.74
N PRO A 41 -13.54 -24.28 -9.34
CA PRO A 41 -13.71 -24.92 -10.65
C PRO A 41 -12.86 -24.24 -11.74
N SER A 42 -12.46 -25.00 -12.75
CA SER A 42 -11.58 -24.53 -13.83
C SER A 42 -12.16 -23.36 -14.62
N GLU A 43 -13.49 -23.25 -14.70
CA GLU A 43 -14.16 -22.18 -15.45
C GLU A 43 -13.94 -20.79 -14.83
N VAL A 44 -13.73 -20.74 -13.51
CA VAL A 44 -13.60 -19.47 -12.77
C VAL A 44 -12.21 -19.28 -12.17
N ARG A 45 -11.40 -20.34 -12.02
CA ARG A 45 -10.07 -20.28 -11.41
C ARG A 45 -9.20 -19.15 -11.95
N GLY A 46 -9.17 -18.95 -13.27
CA GLY A 46 -8.38 -17.88 -13.90
C GLY A 46 -8.78 -16.47 -13.42
N LYS A 47 -10.07 -16.22 -13.17
CA LYS A 47 -10.55 -14.93 -12.64
C LYS A 47 -10.07 -14.70 -11.21
N TRP A 48 -10.09 -15.73 -10.38
CA TRP A 48 -9.59 -15.67 -9.00
C TRP A 48 -8.08 -15.43 -8.94
N GLN A 49 -7.32 -16.11 -9.81
CA GLN A 49 -5.88 -15.89 -9.93
C GLN A 49 -5.56 -14.48 -10.40
N ALA A 50 -6.29 -13.96 -11.40
CA ALA A 50 -6.12 -12.59 -11.86
C ALA A 50 -6.41 -11.56 -10.75
N ALA A 51 -7.49 -11.77 -9.97
CA ALA A 51 -7.81 -10.92 -8.83
C ALA A 51 -6.70 -10.94 -7.77
N ALA A 52 -6.21 -12.13 -7.42
CA ALA A 52 -5.10 -12.29 -6.48
C ALA A 52 -3.83 -11.56 -6.95
N VAL A 53 -3.45 -11.73 -8.21
CA VAL A 53 -2.30 -11.03 -8.80
C VAL A 53 -2.51 -9.52 -8.76
N GLY A 54 -3.71 -9.04 -9.09
CA GLY A 54 -4.07 -7.62 -8.98
C GLY A 54 -3.91 -7.07 -7.55
N MET A 55 -4.29 -7.85 -6.53
CA MET A 55 -4.08 -7.47 -5.13
C MET A 55 -2.59 -7.38 -4.76
N VAL A 56 -1.79 -8.37 -5.14
CA VAL A 56 -0.34 -8.36 -4.87
C VAL A 56 0.34 -7.18 -5.56
N VAL A 57 0.08 -6.99 -6.86
CA VAL A 57 0.67 -5.89 -7.64
C VAL A 57 0.23 -4.54 -7.09
N GLY A 58 -1.06 -4.37 -6.77
CA GLY A 58 -1.58 -3.16 -6.14
C GLY A 58 -0.92 -2.86 -4.80
N GLY A 59 -0.72 -3.88 -3.96
CA GLY A 59 0.00 -3.76 -2.69
C GLY A 59 1.45 -3.29 -2.88
N ILE A 60 2.18 -3.85 -3.84
CA ILE A 60 3.56 -3.45 -4.16
C ILE A 60 3.61 -1.99 -4.61
N ILE A 61 2.69 -1.57 -5.51
CA ILE A 61 2.62 -0.19 -6.00
C ILE A 61 2.38 0.80 -4.85
N ILE A 62 1.44 0.51 -3.95
CA ILE A 62 1.16 1.37 -2.80
C ILE A 62 2.40 1.48 -1.90
N GLY A 63 3.07 0.36 -1.62
CA GLY A 63 4.30 0.35 -0.83
C GLY A 63 5.40 1.22 -1.45
N ALA A 64 5.60 1.13 -2.75
CA ALA A 64 6.58 1.93 -3.48
C ALA A 64 6.26 3.44 -3.44
N ILE A 65 4.99 3.82 -3.62
CA ILE A 65 4.56 5.22 -3.55
C ILE A 65 4.80 5.81 -2.16
N VAL A 66 4.45 5.07 -1.11
CA VAL A 66 4.63 5.52 0.28
C VAL A 66 6.11 5.65 0.62
N GLY A 67 6.93 4.66 0.26
CA GLY A 67 8.38 4.72 0.49
C GLY A 67 9.05 5.88 -0.26
N ALA A 68 8.63 6.14 -1.49
CA ALA A 68 9.10 7.29 -2.26
C ALA A 68 8.69 8.62 -1.59
N ALA A 69 7.44 8.74 -1.13
CA ALA A 69 6.95 9.93 -0.45
C ALA A 69 7.73 10.21 0.85
N ASP A 70 8.04 9.19 1.63
CA ASP A 70 8.83 9.32 2.86
C ASP A 70 10.27 9.78 2.56
N THR A 71 10.88 9.20 1.53
CA THR A 71 12.22 9.59 1.06
C THR A 71 12.26 11.04 0.58
N ILE A 72 11.25 11.48 -0.18
CA ILE A 72 11.14 12.88 -0.65
C ILE A 72 11.00 13.83 0.54
N GLN A 73 10.19 13.48 1.54
CA GLN A 73 10.02 14.32 2.73
C GLN A 73 11.33 14.45 3.50
N ASP A 74 12.05 13.35 3.74
CA ASP A 74 13.33 13.38 4.47
C ASP A 74 14.39 14.23 3.74
N ILE A 75 14.52 14.06 2.43
CA ILE A 75 15.43 14.89 1.61
C ILE A 75 15.03 16.37 1.68
N SER A 76 13.73 16.67 1.55
CA SER A 76 13.25 18.06 1.56
C SER A 76 13.47 18.73 2.93
N SER A 77 13.27 18.00 4.02
CA SER A 77 13.52 18.51 5.38
C SER A 77 15.00 18.81 5.63
N LYS A 78 15.91 18.02 5.06
CA LYS A 78 17.37 18.25 5.14
C LYS A 78 17.84 19.45 4.32
N LEU A 79 17.18 19.75 3.20
CA LEU A 79 17.51 20.90 2.34
C LEU A 79 16.98 22.23 2.87
N LEU A 80 16.01 22.21 3.78
CA LEU A 80 15.41 23.40 4.42
C LEU A 80 16.08 23.80 5.73
N GLN A 81 17.06 23.01 6.22
CA GLN A 81 17.93 23.34 7.36
C GLN A 81 19.24 23.94 6.87
#